data_AF-A0A819MBD1-F1
#
_entry.id   AF-A0A819MBD1-F1
#
_cell.length_a   1.000
_cell.length_b   1.000
_cell.length_c   1.000
_cell.angle_alpha   90.00
_cell.angle_beta   90.00
_cell.angle_gamma   90.00
#
_symmetry.space_group_name_H-M   'P 1'
#
loop_
_entity.id
_entity.type
_entity.pdbx_description
1 polymer ?
#
loop_
_entity_poly.entity_id
_entity_poly.type
_entity_poly.pdbx_seq_one_letter_code
_entity_poly.pdbx_strand_id
1 'polypeptide(L)'
;VCLLRNVQSMFNEKLIIDGHRIHALVDNIAKVVAVSSASPSWLNYLDYLNSLILNGIKATSLITLKNMLLSMTNQDEQLLSIVVQLNDCQLSFEPPLVPLTSELSLGEILVEWINSFINRGDLIYLLGYDKTTKYSQLINEDPLIIELREKIQGLIEETCLESLKLFEAFSQYSFLYKLPVNQSFQLFLNGDKRIKSTTPKNFLNEQDAGRRLV
;
A
#
# COMPACT_ATOMS: atom_id res chain seq x y z
N VAL A 1 3.76 -10.35 5.07
CA VAL A 1 3.58 -10.42 3.60
C VAL A 1 3.00 -11.76 3.11
N CYS A 2 3.54 -12.92 3.50
CA CYS A 2 3.06 -14.23 3.01
C CYS A 2 1.59 -14.56 3.38
N LEU A 3 1.17 -14.26 4.60
CA LEU A 3 -0.22 -14.50 5.06
C LEU A 3 -1.25 -13.63 4.31
N LEU A 4 -0.91 -12.36 4.04
CA LEU A 4 -1.77 -11.45 3.27
C LEU A 4 -1.97 -11.93 1.84
N ARG A 5 -0.91 -12.45 1.20
CA ARG A 5 -1.00 -13.04 -0.15
C ARG A 5 -1.92 -14.27 -0.18
N ASN A 6 -1.87 -15.13 0.84
CA ASN A 6 -2.76 -16.30 0.91
C ASN A 6 -4.24 -15.91 1.06
N VAL A 7 -4.54 -14.97 1.96
CA VAL A 7 -5.92 -14.47 2.15
C VAL A 7 -6.44 -13.80 0.88
N GLN A 8 -5.59 -13.02 0.21
CA GLN A 8 -5.91 -12.37 -1.07
C GLN A 8 -6.18 -13.39 -2.19
N SER A 9 -5.38 -14.46 -2.27
CA SER A 9 -5.61 -15.55 -3.23
C SER A 9 -6.95 -16.25 -3.02
N MET A 10 -7.30 -16.59 -1.77
CA MET A 10 -8.59 -17.22 -1.46
C MET A 10 -9.78 -16.34 -1.84
N PHE A 11 -9.67 -15.03 -1.61
CA PHE A 11 -10.71 -14.09 -1.96
C PHE A 11 -10.87 -13.94 -3.48
N ASN A 12 -9.75 -13.90 -4.20
CA ASN A 12 -9.73 -13.83 -5.66
C ASN A 12 -10.36 -15.08 -6.28
N GLU A 13 -10.01 -16.27 -5.78
CA GLU A 13 -10.59 -17.54 -6.25
C GLU A 13 -12.11 -17.56 -6.05
N LYS A 14 -12.58 -17.12 -4.88
CA LYS A 14 -14.01 -17.01 -4.61
C LYS A 14 -14.71 -16.05 -5.57
N LEU A 15 -14.13 -14.87 -5.83
CA LEU A 15 -14.70 -13.90 -6.79
C LEU A 15 -14.82 -14.49 -8.20
N ILE A 16 -13.83 -15.27 -8.64
CA ILE A 16 -13.86 -15.94 -9.95
C ILE A 16 -15.00 -16.97 -9.99
N ILE A 17 -15.12 -17.81 -8.96
CA ILE A 17 -16.18 -18.83 -8.85
C ILE A 17 -17.57 -18.17 -8.85
N ASP A 18 -17.76 -17.14 -8.03
CA ASP A 18 -19.03 -16.41 -7.95
C ASP A 18 -19.33 -15.70 -9.28
N GLY A 19 -18.32 -15.14 -9.96
CA GLY A 19 -18.43 -14.61 -11.32
C GLY A 19 -18.95 -15.66 -12.30
N HIS A 20 -18.32 -16.83 -12.37
CA HIS A 20 -18.80 -17.92 -13.23
C HIS A 20 -20.23 -18.35 -12.92
N ARG A 21 -20.61 -18.37 -11.64
CA ARG A 21 -21.97 -18.70 -11.21
C ARG A 21 -22.98 -17.66 -11.70
N ILE A 22 -22.66 -16.37 -11.66
CA ILE A 22 -23.51 -15.30 -12.19
C ILE A 22 -23.73 -15.50 -13.69
N HIS A 23 -22.66 -15.73 -14.46
CA HIS A 23 -22.76 -16.01 -15.90
C HIS A 23 -23.65 -17.22 -16.19
N ALA A 24 -23.46 -18.32 -15.47
CA ALA A 24 -24.30 -19.52 -15.61
C ALA A 24 -25.79 -19.26 -15.29
N LEU A 25 -26.08 -18.44 -14.28
CA LEU A 25 -27.45 -18.05 -13.95
C LEU A 25 -28.08 -17.21 -15.06
N VAL A 26 -27.35 -16.23 -15.59
CA VAL A 26 -27.81 -15.39 -16.71
C VAL A 26 -28.09 -16.23 -17.95
N ASP A 27 -27.21 -17.18 -18.30
CA ASP A 27 -27.40 -18.11 -19.41
C ASP A 27 -28.65 -18.99 -19.21
N ASN A 28 -28.89 -19.45 -17.98
CA ASN A 28 -30.09 -20.25 -17.68
C ASN A 28 -31.37 -19.43 -17.80
N ILE A 29 -31.37 -18.16 -17.33
CA ILE A 29 -32.51 -17.26 -17.48
C ILE A 29 -32.78 -17.00 -18.97
N ALA A 30 -31.75 -16.73 -19.77
CA ALA A 30 -31.89 -16.53 -21.21
C ALA A 30 -32.57 -17.73 -21.90
N LYS A 31 -32.19 -18.96 -21.51
CA LYS A 31 -32.80 -20.19 -22.02
C LYS A 31 -34.27 -20.35 -21.60
N VAL A 32 -34.58 -20.07 -20.33
CA VAL A 32 -35.94 -20.25 -19.78
C VAL A 32 -36.92 -19.23 -20.35
N VAL A 33 -36.51 -17.97 -20.45
CA VAL A 33 -37.38 -16.89 -20.96
C VAL A 33 -37.42 -16.88 -22.50
N ALA A 34 -36.52 -17.62 -23.15
CA ALA A 34 -36.42 -17.74 -24.62
C ALA A 34 -36.40 -16.38 -25.33
N VAL A 35 -35.75 -15.38 -24.72
CA VAL A 35 -35.69 -14.01 -25.22
C VAL A 35 -34.56 -13.91 -26.24
N SER A 36 -34.79 -13.18 -27.33
CA SER A 36 -33.72 -12.82 -28.25
C SER A 36 -32.62 -12.04 -27.51
N SER A 37 -31.37 -12.49 -27.64
CA SER A 37 -30.21 -11.89 -27.01
C SER A 37 -29.93 -10.46 -27.50
N ALA A 38 -30.50 -10.05 -28.63
CA ALA A 38 -30.45 -8.69 -29.15
C ALA A 38 -31.67 -7.84 -28.75
N SER A 39 -32.61 -8.38 -27.97
CA SER A 39 -33.79 -7.61 -27.58
C SER A 39 -33.42 -6.48 -26.61
N PRO A 40 -34.02 -5.28 -26.76
CA PRO A 40 -33.77 -4.16 -25.86
C PRO A 40 -34.04 -4.49 -24.39
N SER A 41 -35.08 -5.28 -24.11
CA SER A 41 -35.42 -5.70 -22.74
C SER A 41 -34.34 -6.58 -22.10
N TRP A 42 -33.71 -7.46 -22.88
CA TRP A 42 -32.61 -8.29 -22.39
C TRP A 42 -31.34 -7.48 -22.13
N LEU A 43 -30.99 -6.57 -23.04
CA LEU A 43 -29.84 -5.67 -22.86
C LEU A 43 -30.01 -4.80 -21.62
N ASN A 44 -31.19 -4.20 -21.42
CA ASN A 44 -31.48 -3.43 -20.21
C ASN A 44 -31.37 -4.26 -18.92
N TYR A 45 -31.75 -5.54 -18.96
CA TYR A 45 -31.58 -6.45 -17.83
C TYR A 45 -30.10 -6.73 -17.53
N LEU A 46 -29.29 -6.99 -18.56
CA LEU A 46 -27.86 -7.17 -18.41
C LEU A 46 -27.17 -5.90 -17.89
N ASP A 47 -27.55 -4.72 -18.38
CA ASP A 47 -27.02 -3.44 -17.92
C ASP A 47 -27.36 -3.17 -16.45
N TYR A 48 -28.57 -3.53 -16.02
CA TYR A 48 -28.96 -3.46 -14.62
C TYR A 48 -28.09 -4.37 -13.75
N LEU A 49 -27.86 -5.63 -14.16
CA LEU A 49 -27.00 -6.55 -13.42
C LEU A 49 -25.54 -6.09 -13.39
N ASN A 50 -25.02 -5.62 -14.53
CA ASN A 50 -23.67 -5.06 -14.63
C ASN A 50 -23.50 -3.87 -13.69
N SER A 51 -24.50 -2.99 -13.60
CA SER A 51 -24.50 -1.86 -12.66
C SER A 51 -24.50 -2.32 -11.21
N LEU A 52 -25.24 -3.37 -10.87
CA LEU A 52 -25.28 -3.93 -9.51
C LEU A 52 -23.93 -4.55 -9.11
N ILE A 53 -23.31 -5.31 -10.02
CA ILE A 53 -21.98 -5.89 -9.82
C ILE A 53 -20.93 -4.77 -9.66
N LEU A 54 -20.92 -3.79 -10.57
CA LEU A 54 -20.02 -2.65 -10.52
C LEU A 54 -20.14 -1.90 -9.19
N ASN A 55 -21.37 -1.61 -8.73
CA ASN A 55 -21.59 -0.93 -7.45
C ASN A 55 -21.08 -1.75 -6.27
N GLY A 56 -21.26 -3.07 -6.28
CA GLY A 56 -20.72 -3.96 -5.25
C GLY A 56 -19.19 -3.92 -5.19
N ILE A 57 -18.52 -4.12 -6.33
CA ILE A 57 -17.05 -4.11 -6.40
C ILE A 57 -16.53 -2.72 -6.00
N LYS A 58 -17.13 -1.65 -6.53
CA LYS A 58 -16.78 -0.28 -6.16
C LYS A 58 -16.89 -0.03 -4.65
N ALA A 59 -17.99 -0.44 -4.03
CA ALA A 59 -18.18 -0.28 -2.59
C ALA A 59 -17.08 -1.01 -1.80
N THR A 60 -16.71 -2.22 -2.20
CA THR A 60 -15.61 -2.95 -1.54
C THR A 60 -14.27 -2.26 -1.69
N SER A 61 -13.93 -1.74 -2.88
CA SER A 61 -12.71 -0.97 -3.11
C SER A 61 -12.69 0.29 -2.26
N LEU A 62 -13.78 1.05 -2.22
CA LEU A 62 -13.90 2.27 -1.42
C LEU A 62 -13.71 2.00 0.09
N ILE A 63 -14.37 0.98 0.62
CA ILE A 63 -14.25 0.62 2.05
C ILE A 63 -12.81 0.21 2.36
N THR A 64 -12.18 -0.57 1.49
CA THR A 64 -10.81 -1.04 1.69
C THR A 64 -9.81 0.12 1.69
N LEU A 65 -9.91 1.03 0.74
CA LEU A 65 -9.05 2.23 0.67
C LEU A 65 -9.29 3.17 1.86
N LYS A 66 -10.54 3.37 2.27
CA LYS A 66 -10.87 4.17 3.47
C LYS A 66 -10.26 3.55 4.74
N ASN A 67 -10.40 2.24 4.92
CA ASN A 67 -9.82 1.56 6.07
C ASN A 67 -8.29 1.64 6.06
N MET A 68 -7.65 1.48 4.90
CA MET A 68 -6.20 1.65 4.76
C MET A 68 -5.77 3.07 5.16
N LEU A 69 -6.48 4.10 4.70
CA LEU A 69 -6.20 5.49 5.08
C LEU A 69 -6.38 5.71 6.58
N LEU A 70 -7.45 5.20 7.18
CA LEU A 70 -7.71 5.29 8.62
C LEU A 70 -6.59 4.65 9.43
N SER A 71 -6.19 3.41 9.09
CA SER A 71 -5.08 2.71 9.75
C SER A 71 -3.74 3.42 9.58
N MET A 72 -3.52 4.16 8.48
CA MET A 72 -2.30 4.97 8.30
C MET A 72 -2.30 6.22 9.16
N THR A 73 -3.47 6.80 9.43
CA THR A 73 -3.60 8.01 10.26
C THR A 73 -3.71 7.71 11.76
N ASN A 74 -4.07 6.48 12.13
CA ASN A 74 -4.25 6.09 13.52
C ASN A 74 -2.92 5.61 14.13
N GLN A 75 -2.46 6.29 15.19
CA GLN A 75 -1.19 5.95 15.85
C GLN A 75 -1.23 4.63 16.63
N ASP A 76 -2.42 4.13 16.95
CA ASP A 76 -2.60 2.89 17.73
C ASP A 76 -2.54 1.61 16.88
N GLU A 77 -2.56 1.73 15.55
CA GLU A 77 -2.53 0.58 14.63
C GLU A 77 -1.20 0.53 13.85
N GLN A 78 -0.41 -0.52 14.08
CA GLN A 78 0.81 -0.74 13.31
C GLN A 78 0.50 -1.51 12.02
N LEU A 79 0.36 -0.80 10.91
CA LEU A 79 0.12 -1.40 9.59
C LEU A 79 1.37 -2.08 9.01
N LEU A 80 2.53 -1.43 9.19
CA LEU A 80 3.81 -1.89 8.67
C LEU A 80 4.96 -1.55 9.62
N SER A 81 6.02 -2.37 9.57
CA SER A 81 7.30 -2.10 10.23
C SER A 81 8.39 -1.95 9.17
N ILE A 82 9.23 -0.93 9.35
CA ILE A 82 10.41 -0.66 8.53
C ILE A 82 11.61 -0.84 9.44
N VAL A 83 12.59 -1.60 8.99
CA VAL A 83 13.80 -1.88 9.76
C VAL A 83 14.96 -1.07 9.21
N VAL A 84 15.70 -0.41 10.10
CA VAL A 84 16.98 0.21 9.74
C VAL A 84 18.09 -0.82 9.98
N GLN A 85 18.82 -1.15 8.92
CA GLN A 85 19.94 -2.08 8.96
C GLN A 85 21.26 -1.35 8.79
N LEU A 86 22.32 -1.90 9.38
CA LEU A 86 23.69 -1.45 9.19
C LEU A 86 24.46 -2.56 8.46
N ASN A 87 24.64 -2.40 7.15
CA ASN A 87 25.36 -3.34 6.29
C ASN A 87 26.65 -2.68 5.80
N ASP A 88 27.81 -3.30 6.05
CA ASP A 88 29.13 -2.79 5.61
C ASP A 88 29.38 -1.30 5.91
N CYS A 89 29.05 -0.87 7.14
CA CYS A 89 29.17 0.52 7.59
C CYS A 89 28.25 1.51 6.86
N GLN A 90 27.22 1.02 6.16
CA GLN A 90 26.17 1.79 5.51
C GLN A 90 24.83 1.47 6.14
N LEU A 91 24.08 2.51 6.50
CA LEU A 91 22.73 2.36 7.00
C LEU A 91 21.75 2.32 5.83
N SER A 92 20.85 1.34 5.82
CA SER A 92 19.82 1.16 4.81
C SER A 92 18.47 0.83 5.46
N PHE A 93 17.38 1.12 4.75
CA PHE A 93 16.03 0.74 5.16
C PHE A 93 15.61 -0.56 4.46
N GLU A 94 14.96 -1.45 5.20
CA GLU A 94 14.27 -2.63 4.67
C GLU A 94 12.78 -2.56 5.06
N PRO A 95 11.84 -2.42 4.11
CA PRO A 95 12.07 -2.17 2.68
C PRO A 95 12.66 -0.76 2.42
N PRO A 96 13.27 -0.52 1.24
CA PRO A 96 13.78 0.80 0.87
C PRO A 96 12.69 1.88 0.86
N LEU A 97 13.03 3.11 1.26
CA LEU A 97 12.10 4.25 1.20
C LEU A 97 12.10 4.97 -0.15
N VAL A 98 13.20 4.86 -0.89
CA VAL A 98 13.39 5.50 -2.20
C VAL A 98 12.99 4.50 -3.29
N PRO A 99 12.21 4.92 -4.31
CA PRO A 99 11.80 4.05 -5.39
C PRO A 99 12.95 3.68 -6.33
N LEU A 100 12.72 2.74 -7.26
CA LEU A 100 13.65 2.35 -8.32
C LEU A 100 14.96 1.72 -7.81
N THR A 101 14.89 1.00 -6.68
CA THR A 101 16.00 0.17 -6.21
C THR A 101 15.87 -1.26 -6.73
N SER A 102 16.83 -2.13 -6.40
CA SER A 102 16.75 -3.57 -6.75
C SER A 102 15.59 -4.28 -6.04
N GLU A 103 15.13 -3.72 -4.91
CA GLU A 103 13.99 -4.20 -4.15
C GLU A 103 12.83 -3.22 -4.24
N LEU A 104 11.62 -3.72 -4.04
CA LEU A 104 10.42 -2.88 -4.01
C LEU A 104 10.49 -1.96 -2.80
N SER A 105 10.40 -0.65 -3.06
CA SER A 105 10.29 0.35 -2.03
C SER A 105 8.95 0.25 -1.30
N LEU A 106 8.90 0.80 -0.10
CA LEU A 106 7.67 0.94 0.68
C LEU A 106 6.53 1.54 -0.16
N GLY A 107 6.82 2.61 -0.90
CA GLY A 107 5.84 3.28 -1.75
C GLY A 107 5.31 2.36 -2.85
N GLU A 108 6.19 1.63 -3.53
CA GLU A 108 5.81 0.69 -4.59
C GLU A 108 4.95 -0.46 -4.04
N ILE A 109 5.29 -1.01 -2.87
CA ILE A 109 4.50 -2.08 -2.21
C ILE A 109 3.08 -1.61 -1.91
N LEU A 110 2.92 -0.41 -1.34
CA LEU A 110 1.62 0.11 -0.97
C LEU A 110 0.79 0.49 -2.21
N VAL A 111 1.41 1.04 -3.24
CA VAL A 111 0.75 1.30 -4.53
C VAL A 111 0.30 -0.01 -5.19
N GLU A 112 1.08 -1.09 -5.11
CA GLU A 112 0.68 -2.41 -5.59
C GLU A 112 -0.56 -2.93 -4.84
N TRP A 113 -0.66 -2.70 -3.53
CA TRP A 113 -1.83 -3.08 -2.75
C TRP A 113 -3.08 -2.32 -3.18
N ILE A 114 -2.97 -0.99 -3.31
CA ILE A 114 -4.06 -0.12 -3.81
C ILE A 114 -4.55 -0.61 -5.17
N ASN A 115 -3.61 -0.81 -6.11
CA ASN A 115 -3.92 -1.29 -7.46
C ASN A 115 -4.56 -2.68 -7.40
N SER A 116 -4.09 -3.56 -6.53
CA SER A 116 -4.69 -4.88 -6.41
C SER A 116 -6.13 -4.83 -5.92
N PHE A 117 -6.52 -3.92 -5.02
CA PHE A 117 -7.91 -3.81 -4.58
C PHE A 117 -8.82 -3.36 -5.72
N ILE A 118 -8.38 -2.38 -6.51
CA ILE A 118 -9.13 -1.86 -7.66
C ILE A 118 -9.22 -2.91 -8.78
N ASN A 119 -8.11 -3.58 -9.09
CA ASN A 119 -8.01 -4.55 -10.17
C ASN A 119 -8.77 -5.86 -9.89
N ARG A 120 -9.33 -6.07 -8.69
CA ARG A 120 -10.25 -7.20 -8.45
C ARG A 120 -11.47 -7.17 -9.36
N GLY A 121 -11.84 -6.00 -9.87
CA GLY A 121 -12.87 -5.86 -10.91
C GLY A 121 -12.55 -6.65 -12.19
N ASP A 122 -11.30 -6.98 -12.47
CA ASP A 122 -10.90 -7.78 -13.64
C ASP A 122 -11.21 -9.26 -13.50
N LEU A 123 -11.46 -9.73 -12.28
CA LEU A 123 -11.71 -11.15 -12.00
C LEU A 123 -13.11 -11.59 -12.43
N ILE A 124 -14.01 -10.63 -12.69
CA ILE A 124 -15.38 -10.88 -13.14
C ILE A 124 -15.54 -10.23 -14.51
N TYR A 125 -15.92 -11.03 -15.51
CA TYR A 125 -16.21 -10.51 -16.84
C TYR A 125 -17.58 -9.81 -16.88
N LEU A 126 -17.67 -8.73 -17.66
CA LEU A 126 -18.95 -8.08 -17.95
C LEU A 126 -19.96 -9.06 -18.55
N LEU A 127 -21.23 -8.89 -18.22
CA LEU A 127 -22.32 -9.66 -18.80
C LEU A 127 -22.67 -9.08 -20.18
N GLY A 128 -22.85 -9.96 -21.17
CA GLY A 128 -23.24 -9.57 -22.53
C GLY A 128 -22.14 -9.78 -23.58
N TYR A 129 -22.25 -9.04 -24.69
CA TYR A 129 -21.39 -9.19 -25.86
C TYR A 129 -20.09 -8.38 -25.76
N ASP A 130 -20.10 -7.25 -25.07
CA ASP A 130 -18.89 -6.47 -24.85
C ASP A 130 -18.10 -7.04 -23.65
N LYS A 131 -17.07 -7.81 -23.97
CA LYS A 131 -16.09 -8.31 -22.99
C LYS A 131 -14.79 -7.49 -23.00
N THR A 132 -14.73 -6.41 -23.77
CA THR A 132 -13.52 -5.60 -23.92
C THR A 132 -13.35 -4.65 -22.74
N THR A 133 -14.46 -4.12 -22.22
CA THR A 133 -14.51 -3.27 -21.04
C THR A 133 -14.48 -4.13 -19.77
N LYS A 134 -13.63 -3.76 -18.81
CA LYS A 134 -13.55 -4.42 -17.50
C LYS A 134 -14.12 -3.53 -16.40
N TYR A 135 -14.62 -4.13 -15.32
CA TYR A 135 -15.11 -3.35 -14.18
C TYR A 135 -14.00 -2.50 -13.54
N SER A 136 -12.74 -2.92 -13.57
CA SER A 136 -11.63 -2.11 -13.01
C SER A 136 -11.46 -0.77 -13.72
N GLN A 137 -11.69 -0.69 -15.04
CA GLN A 137 -11.58 0.56 -15.79
C GLN A 137 -12.63 1.55 -15.30
N LEU A 138 -13.87 1.10 -15.17
CA LEU A 138 -14.99 1.90 -14.66
C LEU A 138 -14.77 2.34 -13.20
N ILE A 139 -14.10 1.52 -12.39
CA ILE A 139 -13.77 1.87 -11.00
C ILE A 139 -12.62 2.88 -10.93
N ASN A 140 -11.62 2.75 -11.81
CA ASN A 140 -10.50 3.68 -11.88
C ASN A 140 -10.93 5.09 -12.30
N GLU A 141 -12.05 5.23 -12.99
CA GLU A 141 -12.65 6.51 -13.38
C GLU A 141 -13.52 7.13 -12.28
N ASP A 142 -13.80 6.41 -11.19
CA ASP A 142 -14.63 6.94 -10.10
C ASP A 142 -13.85 8.02 -9.31
N PRO A 143 -14.41 9.24 -9.18
CA PRO A 143 -13.71 10.37 -8.57
C PRO A 143 -13.35 10.14 -7.10
N LEU A 144 -14.16 9.36 -6.36
CA LEU A 144 -13.88 9.06 -4.96
C LEU A 144 -12.72 8.08 -4.81
N ILE A 145 -12.56 7.14 -5.75
CA ILE A 145 -11.42 6.23 -5.79
C ILE A 145 -10.14 7.00 -6.11
N ILE A 146 -10.20 7.90 -7.11
CA ILE A 146 -9.07 8.76 -7.49
C ILE A 146 -8.64 9.62 -6.29
N GLU A 147 -9.58 10.31 -5.63
CA GLU A 147 -9.31 11.16 -4.48
C GLU A 147 -8.66 10.39 -3.32
N LEU A 148 -9.18 9.19 -2.98
CA LEU A 148 -8.62 8.36 -1.92
C LEU A 148 -7.21 7.87 -2.27
N ARG A 149 -6.97 7.48 -3.52
CA ARG A 149 -5.65 7.06 -3.99
C ARG A 149 -4.63 8.19 -3.85
N GLU A 150 -4.98 9.39 -4.30
CA GLU A 150 -4.11 10.56 -4.19
C GLU A 150 -3.80 10.91 -2.74
N LYS A 151 -4.81 10.86 -1.85
CA LYS A 151 -4.62 11.07 -0.41
C LYS A 151 -3.67 10.06 0.23
N ILE A 152 -3.85 8.77 -0.06
CA ILE A 152 -2.99 7.71 0.46
C ILE A 152 -1.57 7.88 -0.08
N GLN A 153 -1.41 8.15 -1.38
CA GLN A 153 -0.09 8.34 -1.99
C GLN A 153 0.64 9.55 -1.40
N GLY A 154 -0.05 10.69 -1.23
CA GLY A 154 0.54 11.88 -0.60
C GLY A 154 1.02 11.62 0.82
N LEU A 155 0.24 10.89 1.62
CA LEU A 155 0.62 10.51 2.99
C LEU A 155 1.87 9.60 3.01
N ILE A 156 1.96 8.65 2.07
CA ILE A 156 3.13 7.78 1.94
C ILE A 156 4.37 8.59 1.58
N GLU A 157 4.26 9.49 0.59
CA GLU A 157 5.37 10.34 0.16
C GLU A 157 5.86 11.25 1.28
N GLU A 158 4.94 11.89 2.01
CA GLU A 158 5.26 12.72 3.19
C GLU A 158 5.98 11.90 4.27
N THR A 159 5.43 10.74 4.63
CA THR A 159 6.00 9.87 5.67
C THR A 159 7.40 9.37 5.30
N CYS A 160 7.62 8.97 4.05
CA CYS A 160 8.93 8.56 3.55
C CYS A 160 9.93 9.73 3.62
N LEU A 161 9.50 10.93 3.23
CA LEU A 161 10.34 12.12 3.24
C LEU A 161 10.70 12.55 4.67
N GLU A 162 9.77 12.52 5.61
CA GLU A 162 10.03 12.77 7.03
C GLU A 162 11.00 11.74 7.63
N SER A 163 10.83 10.46 7.28
CA SER A 163 11.72 9.39 7.72
C SER A 163 13.15 9.59 7.21
N LEU A 164 13.31 10.01 5.95
CA LEU A 164 14.61 10.33 5.37
C LEU A 164 15.25 11.56 6.03
N LYS A 165 14.48 12.61 6.32
CA LYS A 165 14.98 13.80 7.06
C LYS A 165 15.44 13.42 8.47
N LEU A 166 14.64 12.61 9.17
CA LEU A 166 15.00 12.12 10.50
C LEU A 166 16.32 11.35 10.43
N PHE A 167 16.45 10.45 9.45
CA PHE A 167 17.66 9.67 9.23
C PHE A 167 18.89 10.54 8.91
N GLU A 168 18.72 11.57 8.07
CA GLU A 168 19.76 12.55 7.77
C GLU A 168 20.24 13.29 9.03
N ALA A 169 19.34 13.63 9.95
CA ALA A 169 19.70 14.26 11.22
C ALA A 169 20.61 13.36 12.10
N PHE A 170 20.53 12.03 11.97
CA PHE A 170 21.42 11.08 12.65
C PHE A 170 22.75 10.86 11.92
N SER A 171 22.94 11.38 10.70
CA SER A 171 24.20 11.27 9.95
C SER A 171 25.41 11.88 10.67
N GLN A 172 25.18 12.84 11.58
CA GLN A 172 26.23 13.40 12.44
C GLN A 172 26.87 12.35 13.37
N TYR A 173 26.14 11.27 13.68
CA TYR A 173 26.65 10.15 14.48
C TYR A 173 27.27 9.04 13.62
N SER A 174 27.49 9.31 12.32
CA SER A 174 28.03 8.32 11.39
C SER A 174 29.42 7.79 11.75
N PHE A 175 30.20 8.54 12.53
CA PHE A 175 31.47 8.06 13.05
C PHE A 175 31.35 6.79 13.90
N LEU A 176 30.19 6.55 14.54
CA LEU A 176 29.96 5.36 15.36
C LEU A 176 29.97 4.07 14.54
N TYR A 177 29.54 4.14 13.29
CA TYR A 177 29.40 2.97 12.42
C TYR A 177 30.31 3.01 11.19
N LYS A 178 30.90 4.15 10.84
CA LYS A 178 31.86 4.26 9.71
C LYS A 178 33.31 4.05 10.11
N LEU A 179 33.67 4.27 11.37
CA LEU A 179 35.06 4.22 11.83
C LEU A 179 35.32 2.92 12.59
N PRO A 180 36.17 2.00 12.07
CA PRO A 180 36.53 0.78 12.77
C PRO A 180 37.15 1.10 14.14
N VAL A 181 36.80 0.31 15.16
CA VAL A 181 37.24 0.52 16.56
C VAL A 181 38.76 0.69 16.65
N ASN A 182 39.53 -0.12 15.93
CA ASN A 182 40.99 -0.04 15.94
C ASN A 182 41.51 1.28 15.37
N GLN A 183 40.88 1.82 14.31
CA GLN A 183 41.25 3.13 13.76
C GLN A 183 40.83 4.26 14.70
N SER A 184 39.65 4.18 15.31
CA SER A 184 39.22 5.11 16.37
C SER A 184 40.21 5.15 17.53
N PHE A 185 40.68 3.98 17.99
CA PHE A 185 41.61 3.86 19.10
C PHE A 185 42.99 4.43 18.75
N GLN A 186 43.50 4.17 17.54
CA GLN A 186 44.76 4.77 17.08
C GLN A 186 44.66 6.30 16.97
N LEU A 187 43.55 6.82 16.45
CA LEU A 187 43.30 8.26 16.39
C LEU A 187 43.21 8.91 17.79
N PHE A 188 42.68 8.17 18.78
CA PHE A 188 42.68 8.60 20.17
C PHE A 188 44.09 8.63 20.77
N LEU A 189 44.88 7.57 20.58
CA LEU A 189 46.26 7.49 21.08
C LEU A 189 47.18 8.56 20.46
N ASN A 190 46.96 8.90 19.19
CA ASN A 190 47.74 9.92 18.47
C ASN A 190 47.33 11.36 18.84
N GLY A 191 46.30 11.56 19.67
CA GLY A 191 45.86 12.88 20.13
C GLY A 191 45.13 13.74 19.08
N ASP A 192 44.90 13.21 17.87
CA ASP A 192 44.43 13.97 16.71
C ASP A 192 42.93 14.29 16.72
N LYS A 193 42.11 13.68 17.60
CA LYS A 193 40.66 13.96 17.66
C LYS A 193 40.11 13.95 19.08
N ARG A 194 39.84 15.14 19.64
CA ARG A 194 38.70 15.29 20.55
C ARG A 194 37.44 15.30 19.68
N ILE A 195 36.68 14.21 19.68
CA ILE A 195 35.36 14.17 19.03
C ILE A 195 34.51 15.23 19.73
N LYS A 196 34.32 16.41 19.11
CA LYS A 196 33.38 17.40 19.61
C LYS A 196 31.99 16.86 19.32
N SER A 197 31.30 16.32 20.32
CA SER A 197 29.87 16.09 20.19
C SER A 197 29.19 17.46 20.11
N THR A 198 28.82 17.90 18.92
CA THR A 198 27.82 18.96 18.78
C THR A 198 26.47 18.35 19.11
N THR A 199 26.21 18.17 20.41
CA THR A 199 24.88 17.84 20.91
C THR A 199 23.97 19.02 20.55
N PRO A 200 22.92 18.83 19.74
CA PRO A 200 21.95 19.91 19.54
C PRO A 200 21.29 20.20 20.88
N LYS A 201 21.34 21.46 21.32
CA LYS A 201 20.82 21.95 22.61
C LYS A 201 19.32 21.71 22.85
N ASN A 202 18.59 21.13 21.89
CA ASN A 202 17.13 21.10 21.89
C ASN A 202 16.51 19.69 21.93
N PHE A 203 17.30 18.61 22.02
CA PHE A 203 16.72 17.25 22.04
C PHE A 203 16.42 16.69 23.43
N LEU A 204 16.91 17.31 24.48
CA LEU A 204 16.58 16.97 25.86
C LEU A 204 16.22 18.25 26.61
N ASN A 205 15.00 18.75 26.43
CA ASN A 205 14.37 19.40 27.57
C ASN A 205 14.19 18.29 28.62
N GLU A 206 15.01 18.35 29.67
CA GLU A 206 15.03 17.42 30.81
C GLU A 206 13.70 17.33 31.60
N GLN A 207 12.61 17.89 31.08
CA GLN A 207 11.28 17.84 31.70
C GLN A 207 10.37 16.74 31.14
N ASP A 208 10.64 16.16 29.95
CA ASP A 208 9.75 15.15 29.36
C ASP A 208 10.23 13.70 29.49
N ALA A 209 11.49 13.46 29.89
CA ALA A 209 12.01 12.10 30.09
C ALA A 209 11.48 11.42 31.38
N GLY A 210 10.80 12.18 32.26
CA GLY A 210 10.30 11.70 33.55
C GLY A 210 8.81 11.30 33.58
N ARG A 211 8.07 11.40 32.47
CA ARG A 211 6.64 11.05 32.44
C ARG A 211 6.28 10.30 31.17
N ARG A 212 6.57 8.99 31.12
CA ARG A 212 5.84 7.97 30.34
C ARG A 212 6.45 6.59 30.60
N LEU A 213 6.37 6.14 31.85
CA LEU A 213 6.35 4.73 32.21
C LEU A 213 5.47 4.58 33.45
N VAL A 214 4.15 4.68 33.22
CA VAL A 214 3.10 3.96 33.97
C VAL A 214 2.04 3.59 32.95
#